data_AF-A0A9P8JG87-F1
#
_entry.id   AF-A0A9P8JG87-F1
#
_cell.length_a   1.000
_cell.length_b   1.000
_cell.length_c   1.000
_cell.angle_alpha   90.00
_cell.angle_beta   90.00
_cell.angle_gamma   90.00
#
_symmetry.space_group_name_H-M   'P 1'
#
loop_
_entity.id
_entity.type
_entity.pdbx_description
1 polymer ?
#
loop_
_entity_poly.entity_id
_entity_poly.type
_entity_poly.pdbx_seq_one_letter_code
_entity_poly.pdbx_strand_id
1 'polypeptide(L)'
;VQQANIADDDSSSRAPSAAADTDDMVEVLLNQCLFCNTICEDLDENVKHMAKQHGMFIPEREFLVDLEGLLSYLHEKIHDDHQCLYCGQLKHTASGIQTHMRDRGHCMIPYSTEDEMLEIGEFYDFRSTYSDDEDDESTDGADDQQEGGVKLGAARATKITIETEDGDGDAEMVDEDDEGWESDG
;
A
#
# COMPACT_ATOMS: atom_id res chain seq x y z
N VAL A 1 54.34 60.33 -7.17
CA VAL A 1 54.48 59.10 -6.36
C VAL A 1 53.60 59.30 -5.12
N GLN A 2 52.42 58.65 -5.04
CA GLN A 2 52.20 57.29 -4.47
C GLN A 2 52.64 57.21 -3.00
N GLN A 3 51.95 56.63 -2.00
CA GLN A 3 50.71 55.84 -1.85
C GLN A 3 50.28 55.95 -0.35
N ALA A 4 49.08 55.62 0.17
CA ALA A 4 47.75 55.24 -0.35
C ALA A 4 46.69 55.49 0.77
N ASN A 5 45.42 55.05 0.61
CA ASN A 5 44.36 55.20 1.62
C ASN A 5 44.25 53.98 2.55
N ILE A 6 43.91 54.21 3.83
CA ILE A 6 43.32 53.24 4.75
C ILE A 6 42.12 53.95 5.37
N ALA A 7 40.94 53.33 5.35
CA ALA A 7 39.72 53.84 5.96
C ALA A 7 39.20 52.81 6.97
N ASP A 8 38.84 53.28 8.15
CA ASP A 8 38.22 52.50 9.21
C ASP A 8 36.78 52.11 8.83
N ASP A 9 36.37 50.87 9.15
CA ASP A 9 34.96 50.47 9.17
C ASP A 9 34.64 49.84 10.52
N ASP A 10 33.82 50.53 11.31
CA ASP A 10 33.17 49.99 12.51
C ASP A 10 31.90 49.27 12.08
N SER A 11 31.88 47.95 12.20
CA SER A 11 30.69 47.13 11.96
C SER A 11 30.43 46.26 13.19
N SER A 12 29.70 46.85 14.15
CA SER A 12 29.25 46.21 15.38
C SER A 12 28.55 44.87 15.13
N SER A 13 29.01 43.82 15.81
CA SER A 13 28.41 42.48 15.75
C SER A 13 27.33 42.27 16.81
N ARG A 14 26.33 41.44 16.45
CA ARG A 14 25.22 40.86 17.24
C ARG A 14 23.84 41.54 17.09
N ALA A 15 23.04 40.97 16.19
CA ALA A 15 21.60 40.79 16.41
C ALA A 15 21.31 39.28 16.45
N PRO A 16 20.48 38.77 17.38
CA PRO A 16 20.08 37.36 17.43
C PRO A 16 18.75 37.11 16.69
N SER A 17 18.36 35.84 16.64
CA SER A 17 16.99 35.36 16.43
C SER A 17 16.39 35.51 15.01
N ALA A 18 16.35 34.40 14.29
CA ALA A 18 15.09 33.69 14.06
C ALA A 18 15.40 32.24 13.66
N ALA A 19 15.05 31.28 14.53
CA ALA A 19 14.72 29.95 14.03
C ALA A 19 13.34 30.13 13.37
N ALA A 20 13.33 30.19 12.04
CA ALA A 20 12.10 30.07 11.29
C ALA A 20 11.73 28.59 11.28
N ASP A 21 10.96 28.19 12.30
CA ASP A 21 10.16 26.97 12.27
C ASP A 21 9.03 27.24 11.24
N THR A 22 9.41 27.18 9.96
CA THR A 22 8.43 27.03 8.88
C THR A 22 7.98 25.59 8.95
N ASP A 23 6.76 25.40 9.43
CA ASP A 23 5.90 24.28 9.10
C ASP A 23 5.79 24.26 7.57
N ASP A 24 6.78 23.63 6.94
CA ASP A 24 6.95 23.57 5.50
C ASP A 24 5.96 22.50 5.02
N MET A 25 4.71 22.92 4.84
CA MET A 25 3.72 22.12 4.13
C MET A 25 4.24 21.96 2.70
N VAL A 26 5.02 20.90 2.48
CA VAL A 26 5.61 20.55 1.19
C VAL A 26 4.45 20.39 0.21
N GLU A 27 4.27 21.35 -0.68
CA GLU A 27 3.21 21.30 -1.70
C GLU A 27 3.41 20.02 -2.51
N VAL A 28 2.52 19.05 -2.28
CA VAL A 28 2.64 17.72 -2.90
C VAL A 28 2.52 17.87 -4.40
N LEU A 29 3.64 17.67 -5.09
CA LEU A 29 3.71 17.76 -6.54
C LEU A 29 3.09 16.48 -7.13
N LEU A 30 1.77 16.45 -7.29
CA LEU A 30 1.01 15.33 -7.89
C LEU A 30 1.49 14.96 -9.31
N ASN A 31 2.16 15.88 -9.99
CA ASN A 31 2.79 15.66 -11.30
C ASN A 31 4.20 15.06 -11.22
N GLN A 32 4.77 14.87 -10.02
CA GLN A 32 6.06 14.23 -9.78
C GLN A 32 5.89 12.74 -9.45
N CYS A 33 6.77 11.91 -10.00
CA CYS A 33 6.77 10.47 -9.74
C CYS A 33 7.22 10.17 -8.30
N LEU A 34 6.43 9.39 -7.56
CA LEU A 34 6.74 9.03 -6.17
C LEU A 34 8.04 8.23 -6.00
N PHE A 35 8.52 7.56 -7.06
CA PHE A 35 9.67 6.65 -7.01
C PHE A 35 10.94 7.20 -7.67
N CYS A 36 10.87 8.33 -8.38
CA CYS A 36 12.03 8.97 -8.99
C CYS A 36 11.81 10.45 -9.28
N ASN A 37 12.88 11.21 -9.55
CA ASN A 37 12.81 12.66 -9.76
C ASN A 37 12.22 13.10 -11.11
N THR A 38 11.42 12.27 -11.78
CA THR A 38 10.72 12.65 -13.02
C THR A 38 9.49 13.48 -12.69
N ILE A 39 9.32 14.60 -13.39
CA ILE A 39 8.11 15.44 -13.33
C ILE A 39 7.44 15.35 -14.71
N CYS A 40 6.14 15.08 -14.73
CA CYS A 40 5.31 15.01 -15.93
C CYS A 40 4.52 16.31 -16.14
N GLU A 41 3.94 16.48 -17.34
CA GLU A 41 3.12 17.66 -17.64
C GLU A 41 1.72 17.52 -17.02
N ASP A 42 1.13 16.32 -17.09
CA ASP A 42 -0.17 15.97 -16.49
C ASP A 42 -0.06 14.81 -15.47
N LEU A 43 -0.95 14.79 -14.48
CA LEU A 43 -1.11 13.70 -13.51
C LEU A 43 -1.37 12.34 -14.20
N ASP A 44 -2.20 12.34 -15.24
CA ASP A 44 -2.51 11.18 -16.06
C ASP A 44 -1.26 10.62 -16.79
N GLU A 45 -0.26 11.47 -17.07
CA GLU A 45 1.04 11.02 -17.60
C GLU A 45 1.96 10.51 -16.50
N ASN A 46 1.93 11.13 -15.31
CA ASN A 46 2.66 10.64 -14.14
C ASN A 46 2.25 9.20 -13.78
N VAL A 47 0.95 8.92 -13.68
CA VAL A 47 0.45 7.56 -13.42
C VAL A 47 0.87 6.58 -14.53
N LYS A 48 0.86 7.00 -15.80
CA LYS A 48 1.36 6.17 -16.93
C LYS A 48 2.88 5.93 -16.85
N HIS A 49 3.65 6.92 -16.39
CA HIS A 49 5.08 6.78 -16.14
C HIS A 49 5.34 5.79 -15.01
N MET A 50 4.66 5.94 -13.86
CA MET A 50 4.78 5.06 -12.70
C MET A 50 4.43 3.60 -13.04
N ALA A 51 3.34 3.38 -13.79
CA ALA A 51 2.97 2.04 -14.27
C ALA A 51 4.03 1.43 -15.22
N LYS A 52 4.61 2.21 -16.14
CA LYS A 52 5.56 1.71 -17.15
C LYS A 52 7.01 1.57 -16.66
N GLN A 53 7.49 2.49 -15.83
CA GLN A 53 8.90 2.55 -15.40
C GLN A 53 9.12 1.88 -14.04
N HIS A 54 8.08 1.84 -13.20
CA HIS A 54 8.18 1.32 -11.84
C HIS A 54 7.25 0.13 -11.57
N GLY A 55 6.36 -0.21 -12.51
CA GLY A 55 5.40 -1.31 -12.34
C GLY A 55 4.32 -0.99 -11.31
N MET A 56 4.07 0.30 -11.03
CA MET A 56 2.99 0.69 -10.11
C MET A 56 1.64 0.24 -10.66
N PHE A 57 0.89 -0.46 -9.84
CA PHE A 57 -0.49 -0.84 -10.11
C PHE A 57 -1.39 -0.18 -9.06
N ILE A 58 -2.49 0.41 -9.54
CA ILE A 58 -3.56 0.97 -8.70
C ILE A 58 -4.69 -0.09 -8.73
N PRO A 59 -5.03 -0.70 -7.58
CA PRO A 59 -6.11 -1.69 -7.52
C PRO A 59 -7.46 -1.04 -7.85
N GLU A 60 -8.42 -1.85 -8.31
CA GLU A 60 -9.84 -1.49 -8.40
C GLU A 60 -10.13 -0.10 -9.03
N ARG A 61 -9.41 0.28 -10.09
CA ARG A 61 -9.46 1.63 -10.69
C ARG A 61 -10.87 2.07 -11.16
N GLU A 62 -11.81 1.15 -11.33
CA GLU A 62 -13.21 1.44 -11.65
C GLU A 62 -14.00 2.02 -10.46
N PHE A 63 -13.53 1.77 -9.23
CA PHE A 63 -14.14 2.23 -7.97
C PHE A 63 -13.37 3.37 -7.28
N LEU A 64 -12.25 3.80 -7.85
CA LEU A 64 -11.44 4.91 -7.37
C LEU A 64 -12.18 6.24 -7.61
N VAL A 65 -12.54 6.95 -6.54
CA VAL A 65 -13.22 8.24 -6.61
C VAL A 65 -12.22 9.41 -6.55
N ASP A 66 -11.18 9.28 -5.72
CA ASP A 66 -10.17 10.33 -5.54
C ASP A 66 -8.75 9.83 -5.83
N LEU A 67 -8.30 10.06 -7.06
CA LEU A 67 -6.93 9.78 -7.50
C LEU A 67 -5.92 10.78 -6.92
N GLU A 68 -6.33 12.03 -6.68
CA GLU A 68 -5.44 13.09 -6.19
C GLU A 68 -5.15 12.89 -4.70
N GLY A 69 -6.18 12.55 -3.92
CA GLY A 69 -6.07 12.13 -2.52
C GLY A 69 -5.21 10.88 -2.36
N LEU A 70 -5.45 9.82 -3.14
CA LEU A 70 -4.64 8.60 -3.08
C LEU A 70 -3.16 8.88 -3.39
N LEU A 71 -2.85 9.67 -4.44
CA LEU A 71 -1.46 10.02 -4.75
C LEU A 71 -0.84 10.93 -3.68
N SER A 72 -1.61 11.83 -3.06
CA SER A 72 -1.16 12.65 -1.93
C SER A 72 -0.77 11.79 -0.72
N TYR A 73 -1.64 10.86 -0.34
CA TYR A 73 -1.40 9.93 0.76
C TYR A 73 -0.15 9.08 0.53
N LEU A 74 0.00 8.52 -0.68
CA LEU A 74 1.19 7.72 -1.03
C LEU A 74 2.48 8.57 -1.11
N HIS A 75 2.38 9.87 -1.41
CA HIS A 75 3.51 10.78 -1.33
C HIS A 75 3.96 10.98 0.11
N GLU A 76 3.04 11.34 1.02
CA GLU A 76 3.32 11.52 2.45
C GLU A 76 3.99 10.28 3.05
N LYS A 77 3.44 9.09 2.77
CA LYS A 77 3.98 7.80 3.26
C LYS A 77 5.41 7.50 2.79
N ILE A 78 5.82 8.00 1.62
CA ILE A 78 7.16 7.78 1.03
C ILE A 78 8.14 8.90 1.39
N HIS A 79 7.68 10.15 1.41
CA HIS A 79 8.53 11.33 1.57
C HIS A 79 8.70 11.76 3.04
N ASP A 80 7.65 11.64 3.85
CA ASP A 80 7.63 12.12 5.22
C ASP A 80 7.84 10.97 6.21
N ASP A 81 7.07 9.89 6.08
CA ASP A 81 7.24 8.66 6.89
C ASP A 81 8.44 7.80 6.47
N HIS A 82 8.98 8.01 5.26
CA HIS A 82 10.06 7.21 4.69
C HIS A 82 9.78 5.69 4.65
N GLN A 83 8.51 5.30 4.45
CA GLN A 83 8.04 3.91 4.55
C GLN A 83 7.86 3.25 3.17
N CYS A 84 8.20 1.96 3.08
CA CYS A 84 7.91 1.15 1.91
C CYS A 84 6.45 0.74 1.91
N LEU A 85 5.70 1.14 0.88
CA LEU A 85 4.29 0.77 0.70
C LEU A 85 4.02 -0.73 0.85
N TYR A 86 4.88 -1.60 0.32
CA TYR A 86 4.61 -3.04 0.27
C TYR A 86 5.11 -3.84 1.49
N CYS A 87 6.23 -3.45 2.11
CA CYS A 87 6.86 -4.25 3.17
C CYS A 87 7.02 -3.52 4.51
N GLY A 88 6.46 -2.32 4.65
CA GLY A 88 6.48 -1.51 5.87
C GLY A 88 7.87 -1.06 6.34
N GLN A 89 8.94 -1.39 5.60
CA GLN A 89 10.31 -1.05 5.99
C GLN A 89 10.54 0.46 5.96
N LEU A 90 11.02 1.00 7.08
CA LEU A 90 11.41 2.40 7.22
C LEU A 90 12.86 2.64 6.77
N LYS A 91 13.15 3.85 6.29
CA LYS A 91 14.50 4.35 6.01
C LYS A 91 14.70 5.72 6.64
N HIS A 92 15.94 6.22 6.61
CA HIS A 92 16.28 7.54 7.15
C HIS A 92 16.09 8.69 6.14
N THR A 93 15.82 8.40 4.86
CA THR A 93 15.69 9.41 3.79
C THR A 93 14.77 8.94 2.66
N ALA A 94 14.08 9.88 2.01
CA ALA A 94 13.17 9.64 0.88
C ALA A 94 13.91 8.94 -0.29
N SER A 95 15.09 9.43 -0.64
CA SER A 95 15.94 8.79 -1.66
C SER A 95 16.34 7.35 -1.29
N GLY A 96 16.51 7.05 0.00
CA GLY A 96 16.81 5.71 0.50
C GLY A 96 15.62 4.75 0.36
N ILE A 97 14.40 5.21 0.62
CA ILE A 97 13.20 4.38 0.45
C ILE A 97 12.82 4.21 -1.03
N GLN A 98 12.87 5.27 -1.83
CA GLN A 98 12.68 5.21 -3.29
C GLN A 98 13.67 4.26 -3.97
N THR A 99 14.91 4.19 -3.50
CA THR A 99 15.90 3.23 -4.00
C THR A 99 15.56 1.80 -3.55
N HIS A 100 15.21 1.59 -2.28
CA HIS A 100 14.72 0.29 -1.80
C HIS A 100 13.53 -0.24 -2.60
N MET A 101 12.56 0.63 -2.91
CA MET A 101 11.34 0.26 -3.64
C MET A 101 11.66 -0.14 -5.07
N ARG A 102 12.48 0.65 -5.78
CA ARG A 102 12.92 0.32 -7.15
C ARG A 102 13.77 -0.96 -7.20
N ASP A 103 14.70 -1.14 -6.27
CA ASP A 103 15.61 -2.30 -6.23
C ASP A 103 14.88 -3.62 -5.93
N ARG A 104 13.76 -3.55 -5.20
CA ARG A 104 12.93 -4.74 -4.84
C ARG A 104 11.69 -4.92 -5.70
N GLY A 105 11.31 -3.92 -6.50
CA GLY A 105 10.02 -3.89 -7.19
C GLY A 105 8.83 -3.60 -6.26
N HIS A 106 9.06 -3.05 -5.06
CA HIS A 106 8.01 -2.69 -4.09
C HIS A 106 7.34 -1.35 -4.43
N CYS A 107 7.05 -1.10 -5.71
CA CYS A 107 6.41 0.13 -6.19
C CYS A 107 4.89 -0.05 -6.40
N MET A 108 4.32 -1.14 -5.89
CA MET A 108 2.90 -1.47 -5.96
C MET A 108 2.19 -1.13 -4.64
N ILE A 109 0.92 -0.72 -4.73
CA ILE A 109 0.06 -0.54 -3.56
C ILE A 109 -0.38 -1.94 -3.09
N PRO A 110 -0.20 -2.32 -1.82
CA PRO A 110 -0.70 -3.58 -1.31
C PRO A 110 -2.25 -3.56 -1.23
N TYR A 111 -2.88 -4.71 -1.48
CA TYR A 111 -4.34 -4.85 -1.55
C TYR A 111 -4.76 -6.31 -1.36
N SER A 112 -4.14 -7.00 -0.40
CA SER A 112 -4.31 -8.45 -0.18
C SER A 112 -4.97 -8.80 1.16
N THR A 113 -4.92 -7.89 2.11
CA THR A 113 -5.53 -8.02 3.45
C THR A 113 -6.56 -6.92 3.70
N GLU A 114 -7.51 -7.19 4.60
CA GLU A 114 -8.58 -6.24 4.94
C GLU A 114 -8.00 -4.93 5.50
N ASP A 115 -6.94 -4.99 6.33
CA ASP A 115 -6.24 -3.81 6.84
C ASP A 115 -5.65 -2.92 5.73
N GLU A 116 -5.01 -3.52 4.71
CA GLU A 116 -4.46 -2.79 3.55
C GLU A 116 -5.56 -2.15 2.69
N MET A 117 -6.69 -2.87 2.51
CA MET A 117 -7.84 -2.36 1.77
C MET A 117 -8.53 -1.20 2.52
N LEU A 118 -8.57 -1.28 3.85
CA LEU A 118 -9.17 -0.27 4.72
C LEU A 118 -8.29 0.99 4.83
N GLU A 119 -6.97 0.85 4.80
CA GLU A 119 -6.01 1.97 4.82
C GLU A 119 -6.19 2.92 3.62
N ILE A 120 -6.40 2.41 2.41
CA ILE A 120 -6.68 3.24 1.22
C ILE A 120 -8.18 3.41 0.96
N GLY A 121 -9.04 2.84 1.80
CA GLY A 121 -10.47 2.69 1.55
C GLY A 121 -11.24 4.01 1.45
N GLU A 122 -10.72 5.11 2.01
CA GLU A 122 -11.33 6.43 1.90
C GLU A 122 -11.32 7.01 0.48
N PHE A 123 -10.41 6.54 -0.39
CA PHE A 123 -10.29 6.99 -1.78
C PHE A 123 -11.16 6.20 -2.78
N TYR A 124 -11.87 5.17 -2.31
CA TYR A 124 -12.65 4.23 -3.11
C TYR A 124 -14.12 4.19 -2.69
N ASP A 125 -15.05 4.08 -3.64
CA ASP A 125 -16.49 3.94 -3.37
C ASP A 125 -17.09 2.67 -3.98
N PHE A 126 -17.09 1.61 -3.17
CA PHE A 126 -17.74 0.33 -3.49
C PHE A 126 -19.26 0.36 -3.32
N ARG A 127 -19.88 1.43 -2.82
CA ARG A 127 -21.36 1.51 -2.66
C ARG A 127 -22.08 1.41 -4.00
N SER A 128 -21.41 1.81 -5.08
CA SER A 128 -21.84 1.58 -6.46
C SER A 128 -22.11 0.10 -6.79
N THR A 129 -21.38 -0.85 -6.19
CA THR A 129 -21.61 -2.30 -6.35
C THR A 129 -22.81 -2.82 -5.57
N TYR A 130 -23.12 -2.17 -4.44
CA TYR A 130 -24.33 -2.38 -3.66
C TYR A 130 -25.44 -1.46 -4.21
N SER A 131 -25.80 -1.69 -5.47
CA SER A 131 -27.01 -1.10 -6.04
C SER A 131 -28.21 -1.64 -5.25
N ASP A 132 -28.86 -0.71 -4.56
CA ASP A 132 -29.96 -0.93 -3.63
C ASP A 132 -31.24 -1.35 -4.37
N ASP A 133 -31.32 -2.63 -4.74
CA ASP A 133 -32.57 -3.31 -5.09
C ASP A 133 -33.33 -3.75 -3.80
N GLU A 134 -33.33 -2.91 -2.75
CA GLU A 134 -34.22 -3.03 -1.58
C GLU A 134 -35.45 -2.12 -1.75
N ASP A 135 -36.22 -2.39 -2.80
CA ASP A 135 -37.65 -2.03 -2.87
C ASP A 135 -38.45 -2.94 -1.92
N ASP A 136 -38.13 -2.89 -0.61
CA ASP A 136 -38.85 -3.62 0.43
C ASP A 136 -40.02 -2.81 0.99
N GLU A 137 -41.08 -2.74 0.19
CA GLU A 137 -42.40 -2.34 0.66
C GLU A 137 -43.20 -3.56 1.20
N SER A 138 -42.86 -4.14 2.37
CA SER A 138 -43.87 -4.80 3.25
C SER A 138 -43.47 -5.34 4.65
N THR A 139 -44.13 -4.74 5.66
CA THR A 139 -44.78 -5.39 6.84
C THR A 139 -43.96 -5.84 8.07
N ASP A 140 -44.43 -5.37 9.24
CA ASP A 140 -44.13 -5.89 10.58
C ASP A 140 -44.29 -7.43 10.69
N GLY A 141 -43.27 -8.09 11.23
CA GLY A 141 -43.31 -9.50 11.61
C GLY A 141 -42.25 -9.86 12.65
N ALA A 142 -42.63 -9.91 13.92
CA ALA A 142 -41.79 -10.47 14.97
C ALA A 142 -41.95 -12.00 15.04
N ASP A 143 -40.87 -12.74 15.31
CA ASP A 143 -40.72 -13.71 16.42
C ASP A 143 -39.71 -14.86 16.14
N ASP A 144 -38.97 -15.16 17.21
CA ASP A 144 -38.29 -16.40 17.62
C ASP A 144 -37.09 -17.09 16.91
N GLN A 145 -36.39 -17.84 17.76
CA GLN A 145 -35.07 -18.45 17.63
C GLN A 145 -35.08 -19.83 16.96
N GLN A 146 -34.03 -20.17 16.20
CA GLN A 146 -33.53 -21.56 16.20
C GLN A 146 -32.02 -21.65 15.91
N GLU A 147 -31.28 -22.26 16.84
CA GLU A 147 -29.90 -22.71 16.62
C GLU A 147 -29.87 -23.84 15.57
N GLY A 148 -29.02 -23.71 14.56
CA GLY A 148 -28.96 -24.64 13.42
C GLY A 148 -27.54 -24.88 12.91
N GLY A 149 -26.77 -25.73 13.59
CA GLY A 149 -25.40 -26.04 13.21
C GLY A 149 -25.28 -26.68 11.81
N VAL A 150 -24.55 -26.01 10.91
CA VAL A 150 -24.24 -26.51 9.56
C VAL A 150 -23.24 -27.68 9.65
N LYS A 151 -23.67 -28.85 9.19
CA LYS A 151 -22.83 -30.06 9.12
C LYS A 151 -21.91 -29.96 7.91
N LEU A 152 -20.60 -29.88 8.15
CA LEU A 152 -19.58 -29.88 7.11
C LEU A 152 -19.58 -31.24 6.37
N GLY A 153 -20.19 -31.27 5.19
CA GLY A 153 -20.27 -32.46 4.36
C GLY A 153 -19.02 -32.66 3.50
N ALA A 154 -18.39 -33.83 3.65
CA ALA A 154 -17.42 -34.46 2.74
C ALA A 154 -16.17 -33.65 2.34
N ALA A 155 -15.01 -34.10 2.81
CA ALA A 155 -13.71 -33.69 2.27
C ALA A 155 -13.60 -34.09 0.79
N ARG A 156 -13.32 -33.11 -0.09
CA ARG A 156 -12.99 -33.35 -1.49
C ARG A 156 -11.52 -33.75 -1.61
N ALA A 157 -11.25 -34.95 -2.12
CA ALA A 157 -9.88 -35.44 -2.31
C ALA A 157 -9.17 -34.64 -3.42
N THR A 158 -8.03 -34.03 -3.09
CA THR A 158 -7.17 -33.31 -4.04
C THR A 158 -6.37 -34.29 -4.88
N LYS A 159 -6.79 -34.51 -6.13
CA LYS A 159 -6.02 -35.29 -7.10
C LYS A 159 -4.84 -34.46 -7.63
N ILE A 160 -3.67 -34.65 -7.05
CA ILE A 160 -2.41 -34.09 -7.58
C ILE A 160 -1.93 -35.01 -8.70
N THR A 161 -1.96 -34.54 -9.95
CA THR A 161 -1.31 -35.22 -11.08
C THR A 161 0.10 -34.70 -11.24
N ILE A 162 1.09 -35.45 -10.75
CA ILE A 162 2.50 -35.18 -11.01
C ILE A 162 2.85 -35.72 -12.41
N GLU A 163 3.17 -34.77 -13.27
CA GLU A 163 3.80 -34.84 -14.60
C GLU A 163 5.13 -35.59 -14.71
N THR A 164 5.36 -36.78 -14.13
CA THR A 164 6.65 -37.47 -14.29
C THR A 164 6.65 -38.41 -15.49
N GLU A 165 7.46 -38.05 -16.48
CA GLU A 165 7.99 -38.95 -17.50
C GLU A 165 8.62 -40.23 -16.87
N ASP A 166 8.48 -41.35 -17.59
CA ASP A 166 9.01 -42.70 -17.31
C ASP A 166 8.32 -43.59 -16.23
N GLY A 167 7.39 -44.44 -16.68
CA GLY A 167 7.43 -45.89 -16.37
C GLY A 167 6.60 -46.45 -15.19
N ASP A 168 5.76 -47.45 -15.52
CA ASP A 168 5.15 -48.51 -14.69
C ASP A 168 5.29 -48.51 -13.15
N GLY A 169 4.15 -48.57 -12.45
CA GLY A 169 4.07 -49.13 -11.09
C GLY A 169 2.81 -48.75 -10.31
N ASP A 170 1.85 -49.67 -10.19
CA ASP A 170 0.83 -49.62 -9.14
C ASP A 170 1.33 -50.36 -7.88
N ALA A 171 1.06 -49.81 -6.69
CA ALA A 171 0.82 -50.58 -5.45
C ALA A 171 0.54 -49.65 -4.24
N GLU A 172 -0.61 -49.87 -3.60
CA GLU A 172 -0.77 -49.98 -2.14
C GLU A 172 -0.02 -48.97 -1.24
N MET A 173 -0.70 -47.90 -0.82
CA MET A 173 -0.31 -47.16 0.39
C MET A 173 -0.94 -47.86 1.61
N VAL A 174 -0.11 -48.18 2.61
CA VAL A 174 -0.55 -48.71 3.89
C VAL A 174 -0.82 -47.53 4.83
N ASP A 175 -2.07 -47.38 5.27
CA ASP A 175 -2.40 -46.50 6.39
C ASP A 175 -1.95 -47.17 7.71
N GLU A 176 -1.02 -46.54 8.43
CA GLU A 176 -0.68 -46.86 9.82
C GLU A 176 -1.06 -45.67 10.70
N ASP A 177 -2.16 -45.81 11.43
CA ASP A 177 -2.62 -44.86 12.45
C ASP A 177 -1.84 -45.02 13.77
N ASP A 178 -1.32 -43.93 14.36
CA ASP A 178 -1.09 -43.72 15.81
C ASP A 178 -0.66 -42.25 16.05
N GLU A 179 -1.47 -41.35 16.62
CA GLU A 179 -1.83 -41.15 18.04
C GLU A 179 -0.92 -40.17 18.82
N GLY A 180 -1.54 -39.39 19.73
CA GLY A 180 -0.88 -38.87 20.93
C GLY A 180 -0.45 -37.39 20.97
N TRP A 181 -1.38 -36.46 21.24
CA TRP A 181 -1.05 -35.18 21.91
C TRP A 181 -1.86 -35.07 23.21
N GLU A 182 -1.15 -35.18 24.33
CA GLU A 182 -1.72 -35.16 25.68
C GLU A 182 -1.93 -33.71 26.15
N SER A 183 -3.07 -33.44 26.81
CA SER A 183 -3.37 -32.15 27.44
C SER A 183 -3.29 -32.32 28.96
N ASP A 184 -2.47 -31.48 29.61
CA ASP A 184 -2.31 -31.50 31.07
C ASP A 184 -2.58 -30.10 31.67
N GLY A 185 -3.43 -30.07 32.69
CA GLY A 185 -3.38 -29.14 33.84
C GLY A 185 -3.91 -27.72 33.68
#